data_AF-A0A183M402-F1
#
_entry.id   AF-A0A183M402-F1
#
_cell.length_a   1.000
_cell.length_b   1.000
_cell.length_c   1.000
_cell.angle_alpha   90.00
_cell.angle_beta   90.00
_cell.angle_gamma   90.00
#
_symmetry.space_group_name_H-M   'P 1'
#
loop_
_entity.id
_entity.type
_entity.pdbx_description
1 polymer ?
#
loop_
_entity_poly.entity_id
_entity_poly.type
_entity_poly.pdbx_seq_one_letter_code
_entity_poly.pdbx_strand_id
1 'polypeptide(L)'
;MTIRQIKNGKAVGPNNIPAEALKSDVEVRSCTDQIATLRIIVEESVEWNSSLYINFNDYEKAFDSVDRRTLWKLLRHYGVPEKIVNIIRNSYDRLQCKVVHGGQLTDAFQVRTGVRQGCLLFPFFFLLVVDWIVKT
;
A
#
# COMPACT_ATOMS: atom_id res chain seq x y z
N MET A 1 28.45 -7.44 36.03
CA MET A 1 28.39 -6.05 36.53
C MET A 1 29.02 -5.13 35.49
N THR A 2 28.20 -4.52 34.62
CA THR A 2 28.63 -3.39 33.78
C THR A 2 27.40 -2.52 33.53
N ILE A 3 27.26 -1.44 34.29
CA ILE A 3 26.21 -0.43 34.13
C ILE A 3 26.78 0.63 33.18
N ARG A 4 26.17 0.80 32.00
CA ARG A 4 26.40 2.01 31.18
C ARG A 4 25.29 3.01 31.51
N GLN A 5 25.69 4.12 32.14
CA GLN A 5 24.80 5.24 32.42
C GLN A 5 24.36 5.92 31.11
N ILE A 6 23.05 6.16 31.00
CA ILE A 6 22.47 7.11 30.04
C ILE A 6 22.23 8.40 30.82
N LYS A 7 22.97 9.46 30.49
CA LYS A 7 22.75 10.80 31.03
C LYS A 7 22.01 11.68 30.03
N ASN A 8 21.16 12.51 30.63
CA ASN A 8 20.59 13.78 30.21
C ASN A 8 19.22 13.72 29.52
N GLY A 9 18.25 14.27 30.25
CA GLY A 9 16.83 14.16 29.97
C GLY A 9 16.22 15.27 29.13
N LYS A 10 14.93 15.11 28.88
CA LYS A 10 13.86 16.03 29.30
C LYS A 10 12.49 15.37 29.11
N ALA A 11 11.66 15.52 30.15
CA ALA A 11 10.21 15.34 30.31
C ALA A 11 9.50 14.18 29.59
N VAL A 12 9.17 13.14 30.37
CA VAL A 12 8.15 12.13 30.08
C VAL A 12 6.77 12.76 30.28
N GLY A 13 5.96 12.83 29.22
CA GLY A 13 4.53 13.15 29.34
C GLY A 13 3.78 12.02 30.07
N PRO A 14 2.58 12.27 30.63
CA PRO A 14 1.93 11.41 31.63
C PRO A 14 1.63 9.96 31.21
N ASN A 15 1.88 9.56 29.95
CA ASN A 15 1.56 8.24 29.41
C ASN A 15 2.75 7.46 28.81
N ASN A 16 4.02 7.84 29.06
CA ASN A 16 5.19 7.09 28.54
C ASN A 16 5.25 6.88 27.01
N ILE A 17 4.47 7.64 26.24
CA ILE A 17 4.56 7.64 24.78
C ILE A 17 5.75 8.53 24.39
N PRO A 18 6.76 8.02 23.67
CA PRO A 18 7.87 8.84 23.18
C PRO A 18 7.33 9.99 22.33
N ALA A 19 7.84 11.22 22.51
CA ALA A 19 7.40 12.40 21.75
C ALA A 19 7.65 12.25 20.23
N GLU A 20 8.46 11.27 19.85
CA GLU A 20 8.68 10.81 18.48
C GLU A 20 7.42 10.20 17.85
N ALA A 21 6.51 9.62 18.64
CA ALA A 21 5.26 9.01 18.16
C ALA A 21 4.21 10.03 17.66
N LEU A 22 4.46 11.35 17.85
CA LEU A 22 3.60 12.43 17.38
C LEU A 22 4.18 13.19 16.17
N LYS A 23 5.30 12.74 15.58
CA LYS A 23 5.81 13.29 14.32
C LYS A 23 5.28 12.49 13.13
N SER A 24 4.02 12.74 12.76
CA SER A 24 3.48 12.25 11.48
C SER A 24 3.23 13.42 10.53
N ASP A 25 4.31 13.96 9.96
CA ASP A 25 4.27 14.45 8.59
C ASP A 25 4.88 13.34 7.73
N VAL A 26 4.03 12.37 7.39
CA VAL A 26 4.28 11.18 6.54
C VAL A 26 5.52 10.37 6.93
N GLU A 27 5.38 9.51 7.96
CA GLU A 27 6.37 8.50 8.29
C GLU A 27 6.52 7.52 7.11
N VAL A 28 7.70 7.46 6.50
CA VAL A 28 8.00 6.51 5.42
C VAL A 28 8.10 5.12 6.04
N ARG A 29 6.99 4.37 6.00
CA ARG A 29 6.92 2.97 6.45
C ARG A 29 7.48 2.06 5.36
N SER A 30 8.49 1.27 5.69
CA SER A 30 9.11 0.29 4.81
C SER A 30 8.52 -1.11 5.01
N CYS A 31 8.70 -1.99 4.01
CA CYS A 31 8.46 -3.43 4.18
C CYS A 31 9.25 -4.01 5.36
N THR A 32 10.43 -3.46 5.65
CA THR A 32 11.25 -3.89 6.79
C THR A 32 10.54 -3.64 8.13
N ASP A 33 9.85 -2.51 8.27
CA ASP A 33 9.10 -2.19 9.49
C ASP A 33 7.91 -3.12 9.68
N GLN A 34 7.23 -3.47 8.59
CA GLN A 34 6.10 -4.41 8.61
C GLN A 34 6.56 -5.83 8.98
N ILE A 35 7.69 -6.29 8.44
CA ILE A 35 8.29 -7.59 8.79
C ILE A 35 8.73 -7.61 10.26
N ALA A 36 9.38 -6.54 10.72
CA ALA A 36 9.79 -6.42 12.12
C ALA A 36 8.57 -6.45 13.06
N THR A 37 7.50 -5.73 12.72
CA THR A 37 6.24 -5.73 13.48
C THR A 37 5.63 -7.14 13.55
N LEU A 38 5.54 -7.84 12.42
CA LEU A 38 5.02 -9.21 12.38
C LEU A 38 5.86 -10.16 13.24
N ARG A 39 7.19 -10.01 13.20
CA ARG A 39 8.12 -10.82 14.01
C ARG A 39 7.91 -10.60 15.51
N ILE A 40 7.72 -9.35 15.93
CA ILE A 40 7.43 -9.01 17.33
C ILE A 40 6.11 -9.65 17.77
N ILE A 41 5.04 -9.53 16.97
CA ILE A 41 3.73 -10.14 17.29
C ILE A 41 3.85 -11.67 17.48
N VAL A 42 4.65 -12.33 16.63
CA VAL A 42 4.92 -13.77 16.77
C VAL A 42 5.70 -14.07 18.05
N GLU A 43 6.77 -13.33 18.33
CA GLU A 43 7.58 -13.51 19.54
C GLU A 43 6.75 -13.33 20.82
N GLU A 44 5.92 -12.29 20.88
CA GLU A 44 5.01 -12.05 22.01
C GLU A 44 3.98 -13.17 22.16
N SER A 45 3.39 -13.67 21.07
CA SER A 45 2.42 -14.77 21.19
C SER A 45 3.02 -16.02 21.83
N VAL A 46 4.29 -16.32 21.52
CA VAL A 46 5.04 -17.44 22.11
C VAL A 46 5.37 -17.16 23.57
N GLU A 47 5.83 -15.96 23.90
CA GLU A 47 6.18 -15.57 25.28
C GLU A 47 4.98 -15.67 26.23
N TRP A 48 3.80 -15.24 25.76
CA TRP A 48 2.57 -15.22 26.57
C TRP A 48 1.72 -16.49 26.45
N ASN A 49 2.20 -17.51 25.71
CA ASN A 49 1.45 -18.74 25.40
C ASN A 49 0.03 -18.45 24.88
N SER A 50 -0.08 -17.43 24.01
CA SER A 50 -1.35 -17.00 23.41
C SER A 50 -1.54 -17.67 22.06
N SER A 51 -2.80 -17.94 21.69
CA SER A 51 -3.13 -18.46 20.37
C SER A 51 -2.97 -17.37 19.31
N LEU A 52 -2.17 -17.62 18.27
CA LEU A 52 -1.96 -16.72 17.14
C LEU A 52 -2.29 -17.43 15.83
N TYR A 53 -3.07 -16.76 14.97
CA TYR A 53 -3.38 -17.20 13.61
C TYR A 53 -2.93 -16.12 12.63
N ILE A 54 -2.17 -16.52 11.60
CA ILE A 54 -1.67 -15.62 10.56
C ILE A 54 -2.21 -16.10 9.21
N ASN A 55 -2.82 -15.18 8.46
CA ASN A 55 -3.28 -15.44 7.10
C ASN A 55 -2.52 -14.54 6.12
N PHE A 56 -1.94 -15.17 5.08
CA PHE A 56 -1.26 -14.46 4.00
C PHE A 56 -2.18 -14.40 2.80
N ASN A 57 -2.60 -13.19 2.44
CA ASN A 57 -3.42 -12.93 1.26
C ASN A 57 -2.55 -12.39 0.13
N ASP A 58 -2.66 -13.01 -1.05
CA ASP A 58 -2.05 -12.52 -2.28
C ASP A 58 -3.12 -12.35 -3.36
N TYR A 59 -3.02 -11.28 -4.14
CA TYR A 59 -4.01 -10.93 -5.16
C TYR A 59 -3.54 -11.38 -6.54
N GLU A 60 -4.30 -12.28 -7.19
CA GLU A 60 -3.99 -12.71 -8.55
C GLU A 60 -3.99 -11.50 -9.51
N LYS A 61 -2.84 -11.28 -10.17
CA LYS A 61 -2.65 -10.20 -11.15
C LYS A 61 -3.18 -8.87 -10.62
N ALA A 62 -2.82 -8.54 -9.38
CA ALA A 62 -3.33 -7.43 -8.58
C ALA A 62 -3.52 -6.11 -9.34
N PHE A 63 -2.66 -5.87 -10.32
CA PHE A 63 -2.64 -4.68 -11.13
C PHE A 63 -3.47 -4.74 -12.41
N ASP A 64 -3.55 -5.91 -13.04
CA ASP A 64 -4.35 -6.13 -14.25
C ASP A 64 -5.83 -6.35 -13.91
N SER A 65 -6.13 -6.74 -12.67
CA SER A 65 -7.47 -7.08 -12.18
C SER A 65 -8.28 -5.89 -11.66
N VAL A 66 -7.67 -4.71 -11.46
CA VAL A 66 -8.37 -3.52 -10.96
C VAL A 66 -9.51 -3.09 -11.89
N ASP A 67 -10.74 -3.02 -11.38
CA ASP A 67 -11.87 -2.45 -12.12
C ASP A 67 -11.75 -0.91 -12.19
N ARG A 68 -11.58 -0.40 -13.41
CA ARG A 68 -11.41 1.03 -13.65
C ARG A 68 -12.63 1.86 -13.24
N ARG A 69 -13.85 1.33 -13.39
CA ARG A 69 -15.07 2.05 -13.02
C ARG A 69 -15.10 2.32 -11.52
N THR A 70 -14.75 1.30 -10.74
CA THR A 70 -14.62 1.38 -9.29
C THR A 70 -13.49 2.32 -8.91
N LEU A 71 -12.32 2.24 -9.56
CA LEU A 71 -11.21 3.17 -9.31
C LEU A 71 -11.61 4.64 -9.49
N TRP A 72 -12.36 4.98 -10.55
CA TRP A 72 -12.84 6.37 -10.74
C TRP A 72 -13.79 6.83 -9.64
N LYS A 73 -14.63 5.93 -9.13
CA LYS A 73 -15.51 6.23 -7.99
C LYS A 73 -14.71 6.40 -6.71
N LEU A 74 -13.71 5.56 -6.46
CA LEU A 74 -12.83 5.67 -5.31
C LEU A 74 -12.05 6.97 -5.31
N LEU A 75 -11.46 7.38 -6.44
CA LEU A 75 -10.77 8.67 -6.53
C LEU A 75 -11.67 9.84 -6.13
N ARG A 76 -12.92 9.86 -6.62
CA ARG A 76 -13.91 10.86 -6.18
C ARG A 76 -14.24 10.76 -4.70
N HIS A 77 -14.42 9.54 -4.19
CA HIS A 77 -14.72 9.28 -2.78
C HIS A 77 -13.61 9.81 -1.86
N TYR A 78 -12.35 9.63 -2.24
CA TYR A 78 -11.17 10.15 -1.53
C TYR A 78 -10.90 11.65 -1.82
N GLY A 79 -11.83 12.37 -2.47
CA GLY A 79 -11.76 13.82 -2.63
C GLY A 79 -10.89 14.31 -3.80
N VAL A 80 -10.46 13.43 -4.71
CA VAL A 80 -9.71 13.85 -5.91
C VAL A 80 -10.62 14.68 -6.82
N PRO A 81 -10.22 15.92 -7.19
CA PRO A 81 -11.04 16.79 -8.04
C PRO A 81 -11.43 16.14 -9.37
N GLU A 82 -12.69 16.30 -9.80
CA GLU A 82 -13.22 15.64 -11.01
C GLU A 82 -12.41 15.96 -12.28
N LYS A 83 -11.81 17.15 -12.37
CA LYS A 83 -10.90 17.51 -13.47
C LYS A 83 -9.69 16.57 -13.55
N ILE A 84 -9.10 16.22 -12.40
CA ILE A 84 -7.96 15.29 -12.32
C ILE A 84 -8.45 13.87 -12.63
N VAL A 85 -9.58 13.45 -12.06
CA VAL A 85 -10.18 12.14 -12.36
C VAL A 85 -10.45 11.97 -13.85
N ASN A 86 -10.92 13.02 -14.53
CA ASN A 86 -11.15 12.99 -15.98
C ASN A 86 -9.84 12.89 -16.78
N ILE A 87 -8.78 13.61 -16.38
CA ILE A 87 -7.46 13.49 -17.02
C ILE A 87 -6.94 12.05 -16.89
N ILE A 88 -7.00 11.48 -15.68
CA ILE A 88 -6.58 10.09 -15.44
C ILE A 88 -7.44 9.15 -16.28
N ARG A 89 -8.77 9.26 -16.21
CA ARG A 89 -9.70 8.40 -16.97
C ARG A 89 -9.40 8.43 -18.47
N ASN A 90 -9.18 9.62 -19.04
CA ASN A 90 -8.87 9.78 -20.46
C ASN A 90 -7.54 9.12 -20.84
N SER A 91 -6.55 9.08 -19.93
CA SER A 91 -5.30 8.34 -20.18
C SER A 91 -5.49 6.82 -20.27
N TYR A 92 -6.62 6.30 -19.79
CA TYR A 92 -6.99 4.88 -19.85
C TYR A 92 -8.05 4.57 -20.91
N ASP A 93 -8.60 5.58 -21.60
CA ASP A 93 -9.63 5.36 -22.61
C ASP A 93 -9.04 4.77 -23.89
N ARG A 94 -9.76 3.81 -24.48
CA ARG A 94 -9.39 3.11 -25.74
C ARG A 94 -7.94 2.60 -25.82
N LEU A 95 -7.31 2.31 -24.68
CA LEU A 95 -5.95 1.74 -24.66
C LEU A 95 -5.91 0.42 -25.41
N GLN A 96 -4.90 0.27 -26.27
CA GLN A 96 -4.56 -0.98 -26.94
C GLN A 96 -3.15 -1.40 -26.55
N CYS A 97 -2.94 -2.71 -26.48
CA CYS A 97 -1.65 -3.32 -26.18
C CYS A 97 -1.32 -4.36 -27.26
N LYS A 98 -0.02 -4.59 -27.45
CA LYS A 98 0.55 -5.69 -28.24
C LYS A 98 1.62 -6.34 -27.39
N VAL A 99 1.77 -7.66 -27.50
CA VAL A 99 2.80 -8.42 -26.79
C VAL A 99 3.89 -8.79 -27.79
N VAL A 100 5.15 -8.72 -27.35
CA VAL A 100 6.27 -9.27 -28.12
C VAL A 100 6.47 -10.71 -27.66
N HIS A 101 6.39 -11.66 -28.60
CA HIS A 101 6.62 -13.08 -28.35
C HIS A 101 7.45 -13.67 -29.48
N GLY A 102 8.59 -14.30 -29.16
CA GLY A 102 9.49 -14.87 -30.18
C GLY A 102 10.06 -13.85 -31.17
N GLY A 103 10.23 -12.59 -30.75
CA GLY A 103 10.69 -11.50 -31.63
C GLY A 103 9.61 -10.93 -32.55
N GLN A 104 8.38 -11.42 -32.48
CA GLN A 104 7.24 -10.95 -33.26
C GLN A 104 6.21 -10.25 -32.37
N LEU A 105 5.50 -9.26 -32.92
CA LEU A 105 4.40 -8.58 -32.25
C LEU A 105 3.09 -9.34 -32.50
N THR A 106 2.28 -9.48 -31.46
CA THR A 106 0.89 -9.94 -31.60
C THR A 106 0.02 -8.88 -32.26
N ASP A 107 -1.20 -9.28 -32.64
CA ASP A 107 -2.26 -8.34 -32.95
C ASP A 107 -2.58 -7.43 -31.75
N ALA A 108 -3.09 -6.24 -32.05
CA ALA A 108 -3.50 -5.30 -31.02
C ALA A 108 -4.79 -5.79 -30.35
N PHE A 109 -4.82 -5.75 -29.02
CA PHE A 109 -6.03 -5.99 -28.24
C PHE A 109 -6.32 -4.82 -27.31
N GLN A 110 -7.59 -4.62 -27.00
CA GLN A 110 -8.03 -3.54 -26.13
C GLN A 110 -7.79 -3.90 -24.66
N VAL A 111 -7.19 -2.98 -23.90
CA VAL A 111 -6.97 -3.14 -22.45
C VAL A 111 -8.18 -2.60 -21.70
N ARG A 112 -8.98 -3.50 -21.13
CA ARG A 112 -10.27 -3.16 -20.47
C ARG A 112 -10.18 -2.99 -18.95
N THR A 113 -9.27 -3.73 -18.32
CA THR A 113 -9.09 -3.74 -16.86
C THR A 113 -7.69 -3.30 -16.48
N GLY A 114 -7.50 -3.12 -15.19
CA GLY A 114 -6.20 -2.88 -14.63
C GLY A 114 -5.66 -1.48 -14.84
N VAL A 115 -4.54 -1.27 -14.17
CA VAL A 115 -3.75 -0.04 -14.20
C VAL A 115 -2.43 -0.32 -14.93
N ARG A 116 -1.83 0.71 -15.55
CA ARG A 116 -0.66 0.51 -16.41
C ARG A 116 0.58 0.27 -15.55
N GLN A 117 1.15 -0.93 -15.61
CA GLN A 117 2.41 -1.25 -14.93
C GLN A 117 3.54 -0.32 -15.42
N GLY A 118 4.34 0.18 -14.49
CA GLY A 118 5.39 1.18 -14.77
C GLY A 118 4.91 2.64 -14.79
N CYS A 119 3.62 2.90 -14.56
CA CYS A 119 3.11 4.26 -14.32
C CYS A 119 3.44 4.71 -12.89
N LEU A 120 3.82 5.98 -12.69
CA LEU A 120 4.09 6.52 -11.35
C LEU A 120 2.85 6.59 -10.45
N LEU A 121 1.65 6.70 -11.04
CA LEU A 121 0.38 6.78 -10.29
C LEU A 121 -0.15 5.42 -9.85
N PHE A 122 0.41 4.35 -10.39
CA PHE A 122 -0.11 3.00 -10.23
C PHE A 122 0.01 2.46 -8.79
N PRO A 123 1.14 2.62 -8.07
CA PRO A 123 1.22 2.20 -6.68
C PRO A 123 0.16 2.90 -5.83
N PHE A 124 -0.08 4.19 -6.08
CA PHE A 124 -1.11 4.97 -5.40
C PHE A 124 -2.52 4.43 -5.68
N PHE A 125 -2.86 4.13 -6.94
CA PHE A 125 -4.17 3.55 -7.27
C PHE A 125 -4.39 2.19 -6.61
N PHE A 126 -3.36 1.36 -6.57
CA PHE A 126 -3.45 0.07 -5.90
C PHE A 126 -3.67 0.23 -4.40
N LEU A 127 -2.92 1.14 -3.74
CA LEU A 127 -3.10 1.44 -2.32
C LEU A 127 -4.52 1.94 -2.01
N LEU A 128 -5.11 2.81 -2.85
CA LEU A 128 -6.48 3.27 -2.64
C LEU A 128 -7.52 2.13 -2.72
N VAL A 129 -7.31 1.18 -3.63
CA VAL A 129 -8.19 0.02 -3.77
C VAL A 129 -8.05 -0.90 -2.57
N VAL A 130 -6.82 -1.20 -2.12
CA VAL A 130 -6.57 -2.02 -0.93
C VAL A 130 -7.11 -1.34 0.33
N ASP A 131 -6.88 -0.04 0.50
CA ASP A 131 -7.40 0.74 1.62
C ASP A 131 -8.93 0.68 1.68
N TRP A 132 -9.60 0.79 0.54
CA TRP A 132 -11.04 0.60 0.46
C TRP A 132 -11.49 -0.82 0.86
N ILE A 133 -10.80 -1.86 0.38
CA ILE A 133 -11.11 -3.26 0.71
C ILE A 133 -10.91 -3.53 2.21
N VAL A 134 -9.86 -2.98 2.83
CA VAL A 134 -9.56 -3.19 4.25
C VAL A 134 -10.50 -2.41 5.17
N LYS A 135 -11.02 -1.26 4.73
CA LYS A 135 -11.95 -0.41 5.50
C LYS A 135 -13.41 -0.84 5.39
N THR A 136 -13.76 -1.64 4.39
CA THR A 136 -15.13 -2.15 4.18
C THR A 136 -15.32 -3.48 4.88
#